data_AF-A0A852SMB9-F1
#
_entry.id   AF-A0A852SMB9-F1
#
_cell.length_a   1.000
_cell.length_b   1.000
_cell.length_c   1.000
_cell.angle_alpha   90.00
_cell.angle_beta   90.00
_cell.angle_gamma   90.00
#
_symmetry.space_group_name_H-M   'P 1'
#
loop_
_entity.id
_entity.type
_entity.pdbx_description
1 polymer ?
#
loop_
_entity_poly.entity_id
_entity_poly.type
_entity_poly.pdbx_seq_one_letter_code
_entity_poly.pdbx_strand_id
1 'polypeptide(L)'
;MLLRHAIGHVLRRLRLERGLTLRRLAERSRISLPYLSEIERGRKEASSEILATLCRVLDVSAGELLTSSAAVLAEDDSRSTRPVAPVLAEDDARSTRPVAPVLRLDLGPGHALAGPAVESPGASALLLAA
;
A
#
# COMPACT_ATOMS: atom_id res chain seq x y z
N MET A 1 16.24 1.83 1.91
CA MET A 1 15.08 2.41 2.66
C MET A 1 14.29 1.27 3.33
N LEU A 2 13.39 1.53 4.28
CA LEU A 2 12.48 0.49 4.84
C LEU A 2 11.04 0.71 4.36
N LEU A 3 10.23 -0.36 4.32
CA LEU A 3 8.85 -0.32 3.82
C LEU A 3 7.98 0.77 4.46
N ARG A 4 8.07 0.96 5.79
CA ARG A 4 7.32 2.03 6.49
C ARG A 4 7.64 3.44 5.99
N HIS A 5 8.87 3.67 5.51
CA HIS A 5 9.23 4.97 4.92
C HIS A 5 8.60 5.12 3.53
N ALA A 6 8.60 4.07 2.72
CA ALA A 6 7.95 4.05 1.42
C ALA A 6 6.45 4.34 1.54
N ILE A 7 5.77 3.63 2.44
CA ILE A 7 4.34 3.81 2.72
C ILE A 7 4.08 5.24 3.23
N GLY A 8 4.86 5.71 4.21
CA GLY A 8 4.73 7.07 4.74
C GLY A 8 4.86 8.15 3.64
N HIS A 9 5.83 7.97 2.74
CA HIS A 9 6.05 8.85 1.59
C HIS A 9 4.86 8.85 0.63
N VAL A 10 4.34 7.67 0.25
CA VAL A 10 3.16 7.57 -0.64
C VAL A 10 1.91 8.16 0.01
N LEU A 11 1.66 7.88 1.29
CA LEU A 11 0.53 8.48 2.03
C LEU A 11 0.61 10.01 2.05
N ARG A 12 1.81 10.56 2.31
CA ARG A 12 2.04 12.01 2.26
C ARG A 12 1.76 12.58 0.87
N ARG A 13 2.24 11.91 -0.19
CA ARG A 13 2.01 12.32 -1.57
C ARG A 13 0.51 12.34 -1.90
N LEU A 14 -0.20 11.24 -1.66
CA LEU A 14 -1.65 11.14 -1.87
C LEU A 14 -2.43 12.20 -1.08
N ARG A 15 -2.03 12.46 0.17
CA ARG A 15 -2.64 13.52 0.99
C ARG A 15 -2.50 14.89 0.32
N LEU A 16 -1.32 15.22 -0.19
CA LEU A 16 -1.04 16.50 -0.85
C LEU A 16 -1.77 16.60 -2.20
N GLU A 17 -1.81 15.54 -3.00
CA GLU A 17 -2.56 15.47 -4.26
C GLU A 17 -4.06 15.71 -4.04
N ARG A 18 -4.59 15.27 -2.90
CA ARG A 18 -5.97 15.52 -2.48
C ARG A 18 -6.20 16.90 -1.84
N GLY A 19 -5.18 17.75 -1.78
CA GLY A 19 -5.26 19.08 -1.16
C GLY A 19 -5.54 19.04 0.35
N LEU A 20 -5.26 17.92 1.02
CA LEU A 20 -5.56 17.76 2.43
C LEU A 20 -4.38 18.21 3.30
N THR A 21 -4.66 19.02 4.31
CA THR A 21 -3.68 19.29 5.37
C THR A 21 -3.51 18.05 6.26
N LEU A 22 -2.37 17.94 6.94
CA LEU A 22 -2.13 16.85 7.90
C LEU A 22 -3.22 16.82 8.99
N ARG A 23 -3.63 18.00 9.47
CA ARG A 23 -4.72 18.15 10.45
C ARG A 23 -6.05 17.61 9.92
N ARG A 24 -6.41 17.98 8.69
CA ARG A 24 -7.66 17.53 8.08
C ARG A 24 -7.69 16.02 7.86
N LEU A 25 -6.56 15.42 7.45
CA LEU A 25 -6.47 13.97 7.32
C LEU A 25 -6.63 13.30 8.69
N ALA A 26 -5.92 13.77 9.72
CA ALA A 26 -5.99 13.22 11.07
C ALA A 26 -7.42 13.24 11.64
N GLU A 27 -8.14 14.35 11.45
CA GLU A 27 -9.56 14.48 11.82
C GLU A 27 -10.43 13.45 11.11
N ARG A 28 -10.34 13.36 9.78
CA ARG A 28 -11.15 12.44 8.97
C ARG A 28 -10.86 10.98 9.25
N SER A 29 -9.61 10.65 9.57
CA SER A 29 -9.19 9.28 9.90
C SER A 29 -9.37 8.93 11.38
N ARG A 30 -9.73 9.89 12.25
CA ARG A 30 -9.74 9.74 13.72
C ARG A 30 -8.41 9.23 14.27
N ILE A 31 -7.31 9.74 13.72
CA ILE A 31 -5.95 9.43 14.15
C ILE A 31 -5.34 10.72 14.71
N SER A 32 -4.57 10.62 15.79
CA SER A 32 -3.93 11.81 16.34
C SER A 32 -2.94 12.41 15.33
N LEU A 33 -2.92 13.74 15.23
CA LEU A 33 -2.02 14.46 14.33
C LEU A 33 -0.54 14.11 14.57
N PRO A 34 -0.05 13.99 15.83
CA PRO A 34 1.32 13.57 16.08
C PRO A 34 1.61 12.17 15.52
N TYR A 35 0.71 11.21 15.72
CA TYR A 35 0.91 9.85 15.25
C TYR A 35 0.86 9.74 13.73
N LEU A 36 -0.08 10.44 13.08
CA LEU A 36 -0.12 10.52 11.61
C LEU A 36 1.16 11.15 11.04
N SER A 37 1.70 12.15 11.72
CA SER A 37 2.99 12.75 11.36
C SER A 37 4.13 11.72 11.46
N GLU A 38 4.16 10.91 12.52
CA GLU A 38 5.12 9.80 12.67
C GLU A 38 5.03 8.78 11.53
N ILE A 39 3.81 8.45 11.10
CA ILE A 39 3.55 7.54 9.99
C ILE A 39 4.07 8.11 8.67
N GLU A 40 3.72 9.34 8.30
CA GLU A 40 4.15 9.95 7.03
C GLU A 40 5.67 10.08 6.90
N ARG A 41 6.37 10.18 8.03
CA ARG A 41 7.83 10.26 8.07
C ARG A 41 8.51 8.89 8.20
N GLY A 42 7.73 7.80 8.24
CA GLY A 42 8.24 6.43 8.42
C GLY A 42 8.88 6.16 9.77
N ARG A 43 8.58 6.97 10.80
CA ARG A 43 9.10 6.78 12.16
C ARG A 43 8.32 5.74 12.96
N LYS A 44 7.07 5.47 12.58
CA LYS A 44 6.22 4.45 13.17
C LYS A 44 5.65 3.54 12.10
N GLU A 45 5.47 2.28 12.45
CA GLU A 45 4.72 1.33 11.64
C GLU A 45 3.23 1.53 11.91
N ALA A 46 2.46 1.61 10.83
CA ALA A 46 1.01 1.69 10.89
C ALA A 46 0.46 0.26 10.90
N SER A 47 -0.52 0.00 11.77
CA SER A 47 -1.24 -1.26 11.72
C SER A 47 -2.08 -1.36 10.43
N SER A 48 -2.50 -2.56 10.08
CA SER A 48 -3.36 -2.82 8.93
C SER A 48 -4.68 -2.04 9.01
N GLU A 49 -5.27 -1.89 10.20
CA GLU A 49 -6.50 -1.12 10.45
C GLU A 49 -6.29 0.38 10.20
N ILE A 50 -5.14 0.90 10.63
CA ILE A 50 -4.76 2.30 10.39
C ILE A 50 -4.56 2.54 8.90
N LEU A 51 -3.84 1.66 8.21
CA LEU A 51 -3.65 1.74 6.76
C LEU A 51 -4.98 1.69 6.01
N ALA A 52 -5.87 0.75 6.35
CA ALA A 52 -7.19 0.65 5.74
C ALA A 52 -8.05 1.89 5.97
N THR A 53 -7.93 2.52 7.15
CA THR A 53 -8.63 3.77 7.46
C THR A 53 -8.09 4.94 6.64
N LEU A 54 -6.76 5.07 6.54
CA LEU A 54 -6.13 6.10 5.72
C LEU A 54 -6.46 5.91 4.24
N CYS A 55 -6.44 4.67 3.73
CA CYS A 55 -6.80 4.33 2.36
C CYS A 55 -8.23 4.77 2.03
N ARG A 56 -9.22 4.48 2.90
CA ARG A 56 -10.60 4.95 2.70
C ARG A 56 -10.72 6.47 2.67
N VAL A 57 -10.06 7.18 3.59
CA VAL A 57 -10.13 8.65 3.65
C VAL A 57 -9.45 9.30 2.44
N LEU A 58 -8.36 8.67 1.99
CA LEU A 58 -7.61 9.01 0.80
C LEU A 58 -8.14 8.27 -0.44
N ASP A 59 -9.37 7.77 -0.44
CA ASP A 59 -10.06 7.15 -1.58
C ASP A 59 -9.11 6.43 -2.55
N VAL A 60 -8.37 5.47 -2.01
CA VAL A 60 -7.34 4.68 -2.68
C VAL A 60 -7.45 3.24 -2.18
N SER A 61 -7.14 2.28 -3.04
CA SER A 61 -7.11 0.88 -2.62
C SER A 61 -5.81 0.55 -1.86
N ALA A 62 -5.86 -0.43 -0.95
CA ALA A 62 -4.64 -0.90 -0.28
C ALA A 62 -3.63 -1.48 -1.27
N GLY A 63 -4.09 -2.15 -2.33
CA GLY A 63 -3.24 -2.67 -3.40
C GLY A 63 -2.46 -1.56 -4.10
N GLU A 64 -3.15 -0.48 -4.49
CA GLU A 64 -2.51 0.68 -5.14
C GLU A 64 -1.50 1.38 -4.23
N LEU A 65 -1.81 1.52 -2.94
CA LEU A 65 -0.86 2.05 -1.94
C LEU A 65 0.41 1.18 -1.89
N LEU A 66 0.25 -0.14 -1.83
CA LEU A 66 1.37 -1.08 -1.73
C LEU A 66 2.19 -1.12 -3.02
N THR A 67 1.55 -1.15 -4.19
CA THR A 67 2.24 -1.08 -5.49
C THR A 67 3.05 0.21 -5.63
N SER A 68 2.45 1.34 -5.28
CA SER A 68 3.15 2.64 -5.26
C SER A 68 4.32 2.64 -4.29
N SER A 69 4.16 2.02 -3.11
CA SER A 69 5.21 1.95 -2.10
C SER A 69 6.36 1.04 -2.55
N ALA A 70 6.06 -0.08 -3.19
CA ALA A 70 7.05 -0.98 -3.76
C ALA A 70 7.88 -0.30 -4.85
N ALA A 71 7.26 0.52 -5.71
CA ALA A 71 7.97 1.31 -6.71
C ALA A 71 8.98 2.28 -6.06
N VAL A 72 8.57 3.03 -5.03
CA VAL A 72 9.48 3.94 -4.31
C VAL A 72 10.64 3.18 -3.66
N LEU A 73 10.38 1.98 -3.13
CA LEU A 73 11.43 1.13 -2.54
C LEU A 73 12.44 0.66 -3.59
N ALA A 74 11.97 0.19 -4.75
CA ALA A 74 12.82 -0.26 -5.84
C ALA A 74 13.73 0.86 -6.41
N GLU A 75 13.20 2.09 -6.49
CA GLU A 75 13.99 3.26 -6.88
C GLU A 75 15.09 3.61 -5.87
N ASP A 76 14.84 3.40 -4.58
CA ASP A 76 15.84 3.63 -3.52
C ASP A 76 16.91 2.52 -3.54
N ASP A 77 16.50 1.26 -3.69
CA ASP A 77 17.43 0.14 -3.80
C ASP A 77 18.37 0.31 -4.99
N SER A 78 17.84 0.69 -6.15
CA SER A 78 18.64 0.96 -7.37
C SER A 78 19.66 2.10 -7.17
N ARG A 79 19.33 3.10 -6.35
CA ARG A 79 20.25 4.19 -5.99
C ARG A 79 21.31 3.73 -4.97
N SER A 80 20.97 2.78 -4.12
CA SER A 80 21.84 2.26 -3.08
C SER A 80 22.75 1.12 -3.56
N THR A 81 22.40 0.44 -4.66
CA THR A 81 23.26 -0.57 -5.28
C THR A 81 24.43 0.11 -6.00
N ARG A 82 25.55 0.25 -5.27
CA ARG A 82 26.87 0.00 -5.87
C ARG A 82 26.80 -1.44 -6.40
N PRO A 83 27.21 -1.74 -7.65
CA PRO A 83 27.12 -3.10 -8.15
C PRO A 83 27.93 -3.97 -7.19
N VAL A 84 27.26 -4.89 -6.51
CA VAL A 84 27.94 -6.02 -5.88
C VAL A 84 28.47 -6.79 -7.07
N ALA A 85 29.76 -6.63 -7.37
CA ALA A 85 30.41 -7.38 -8.43
C ALA A 85 30.03 -8.85 -8.24
N PRO A 86 29.60 -9.56 -9.29
CA PRO A 86 29.34 -10.98 -9.15
C PRO A 86 30.61 -11.59 -8.59
N VAL A 87 30.52 -12.16 -7.39
CA VAL A 87 31.55 -13.06 -6.92
C VAL A 87 31.52 -14.19 -7.94
N LEU A 88 32.50 -14.19 -8.86
CA LEU A 88 32.74 -15.30 -9.74
C LEU A 88 33.10 -16.47 -8.82
N ALA A 89 32.08 -17.22 -8.43
CA ALA A 89 32.23 -18.46 -7.73
C ALA A 89 32.89 -19.42 -8.72
N GLU A 90 34.21 -19.53 -8.61
CA GLU A 90 34.89 -20.69 -9.17
C GLU A 90 34.35 -21.92 -8.43
N ASP A 91 33.73 -22.77 -9.24
CA ASP A 91 33.31 -24.15 -9.05
C ASP A 91 33.64 -24.79 -7.67
N ASP A 92 32.63 -24.98 -6.83
CA ASP A 92 32.71 -25.96 -5.75
C ASP A 92 31.36 -26.68 -5.57
N ALA A 93 31.29 -27.84 -6.21
CA ALA A 93 30.17 -28.76 -6.28
C ALA A 93 29.87 -29.45 -4.92
N ARG A 94 29.54 -28.67 -3.88
CA ARG A 94 28.97 -29.24 -2.65
C ARG A 94 28.00 -28.28 -1.96
N SER A 95 26.71 -28.63 -2.04
CA SER A 95 25.62 -28.15 -1.18
C SER A 95 25.08 -26.73 -1.45
N THR A 96 24.47 -26.52 -2.62
CA THR A 96 23.40 -25.53 -2.80
C THR A 96 22.09 -26.26 -3.05
N ARG A 97 21.36 -26.61 -1.98
CA ARG A 97 19.92 -26.88 -2.15
C ARG A 97 19.27 -25.57 -2.58
N PRO A 98 18.54 -25.52 -3.71
CA PRO A 98 17.78 -24.34 -4.06
C PRO A 98 16.75 -24.09 -2.95
N VAL A 99 16.84 -22.94 -2.28
CA VAL A 99 15.74 -22.47 -1.44
C VAL A 99 14.63 -22.08 -2.41
N ALA A 100 13.63 -22.94 -2.54
CA ALA A 100 12.46 -22.66 -3.35
C ALA A 100 11.82 -21.33 -2.87
N PRO A 101 11.29 -20.49 -3.77
CA PRO A 101 10.66 -19.24 -3.37
C PRO A 101 9.43 -19.56 -2.51
N VAL A 102 9.52 -19.29 -1.21
CA VAL A 102 8.39 -19.38 -0.29
C VAL A 102 7.61 -18.08 -0.40
N LEU A 103 6.54 -18.12 -1.20
CA LEU A 103 5.17 -17.83 -0.80
C LEU A 103 4.27 -17.99 -2.02
N ARG A 104 3.74 -19.20 -2.20
CA ARG A 104 2.60 -19.42 -3.08
C ARG A 104 1.35 -19.26 -2.20
N LEU A 105 0.70 -18.10 -2.32
CA LEU A 105 -0.64 -17.92 -1.75
C LEU A 105 -1.61 -18.77 -2.59
N ASP A 106 -1.85 -20.01 -2.17
CA ASP A 106 -2.94 -20.82 -2.72
C ASP A 106 -4.27 -20.23 -2.22
N LEU A 107 -4.74 -19.21 -2.92
CA LEU A 107 -6.13 -18.78 -2.87
C LEU A 107 -6.96 -19.87 -3.55
N GLY A 108 -7.37 -20.88 -2.79
CA GLY A 108 -8.28 -21.90 -3.28
C GLY A 108 -9.56 -21.30 -3.86
N PRO A 109 -10.24 -21.99 -4.79
CA PRO A 109 -11.50 -21.54 -5.37
C PRO A 109 -12.59 -21.59 -4.30
N GLY A 110 -12.78 -20.48 -3.60
CA GLY A 110 -13.71 -20.38 -2.46
C GLY A 110 -13.78 -19.02 -1.78
N HIS A 111 -12.84 -18.12 -2.04
CA HIS A 111 -12.91 -16.73 -1.57
C HIS A 111 -13.77 -15.89 -2.52
N ALA A 112 -15.07 -16.20 -2.58
CA ALA A 112 -16.04 -15.26 -3.10
C ALA A 112 -15.97 -14.01 -2.22
N LEU A 113 -15.48 -12.91 -2.78
CA LEU A 113 -15.71 -11.58 -2.25
C LEU A 113 -17.21 -11.30 -2.37
N ALA A 114 -17.99 -11.83 -1.44
CA ALA A 114 -19.32 -11.33 -1.15
C ALA A 114 -19.15 -9.92 -0.57
N GLY A 115 -19.01 -8.94 -1.45
CA GLY A 115 -19.19 -7.55 -1.07
C GLY A 115 -20.60 -7.38 -0.50
N PRO A 116 -20.80 -6.57 0.56
CA PRO A 116 -22.14 -6.20 0.96
C PRO A 116 -22.81 -5.50 -0.23
N ALA A 117 -23.99 -5.98 -0.62
CA ALA A 117 -24.82 -5.38 -1.65
C ALA A 117 -25.03 -3.89 -1.31
N VAL A 118 -24.48 -3.01 -2.15
CA VAL A 118 -24.86 -1.61 -2.16
C VAL A 118 -26.20 -1.56 -2.90
N GLU A 119 -27.30 -1.58 -2.15
CA GLU A 119 -28.62 -1.26 -2.69
C GLU A 119 -28.58 0.18 -3.23
N SER A 120 -28.69 0.32 -4.54
CA SER A 120 -28.98 1.59 -5.19
C SER A 120 -30.44 1.97 -4.91
N PRO A 121 -30.75 3.15 -4.35
CA PRO A 121 -32.13 3.64 -4.35
C PRO A 121 -32.56 3.92 -5.79
N GLY A 122 -33.67 3.28 -6.18
CA GLY A 122 -34.20 3.24 -7.52
C GLY A 122 -34.46 4.61 -8.13
N ALA A 123 -34.13 4.72 -9.41
CA ALA A 123 -34.70 5.70 -10.31
C ALA A 123 -36.20 5.38 -10.49
N SER A 124 -37.06 6.13 -9.81
CA SER A 124 -38.45 6.26 -10.25
C SER A 124 -38.51 7.24 -11.41
N ALA A 125 -38.89 6.71 -12.56
CA ALA A 125 -39.22 7.43 -13.77
C ALA A 125 -40.41 8.37 -13.54
N LEU A 126 -40.18 9.66 -13.73
CA LEU A 126 -41.21 10.61 -14.16
C LEU A 126 -41.01 10.80 -15.67
N LEU A 127 -41.74 10.02 -16.47
CA LEU A 127 -41.87 10.27 -17.91
C LEU A 127 -43.00 11.28 -18.12
N LEU A 128 -42.60 12.49 -18.52
CA LEU A 128 -43.49 13.53 -19.03
C LEU A 128 -43.57 13.39 -20.56
N ALA A 129 -44.79 13.34 -21.09
CA ALA A 129 -45.26 13.85 -22.38
C ALA A 129 -44.41 13.63 -23.66
N ALA A 130 -44.98 12.85 -24.60
CA ALA A 130 -45.22 13.25 -25.99
C ALA A 130 -46.24 12.30 -26.62
#